data_AF-A0A4P7NHL2-F1
#
_entry.id   AF-A0A4P7NHL2-F1
#
_cell.length_a   1.000
_cell.length_b   1.000
_cell.length_c   1.000
_cell.angle_alpha   90.00
_cell.angle_beta   90.00
_cell.angle_gamma   90.00
#
_symmetry.space_group_name_H-M   'P 1'
#
loop_
_entity.id
_entity.type
_entity.pdbx_description
1 polymer ?
#
loop_
_entity_poly.entity_id
_entity_poly.type
_entity_poly.pdbx_seq_one_letter_code
_entity_poly.pdbx_strand_id
1 'polypeptide(L)'
;MAFKQAYRTDTAFLLFADLATGGDLYSLLIARGYFSELETKWIVRQIVFAVDYMHTKGIAHRDLKLENIMCAVFPSSTDSYSESRTSSITSRYIPTPSATDDGGRVQH
;
A
#
# COMPACT_ATOMS: atom_id res chain seq x y z
N MET A 1 3.21 8.94 6.21
CA MET A 1 4.63 8.88 6.62
C MET A 1 5.45 9.70 5.67
N ALA A 2 6.15 10.70 6.19
CA ALA A 2 7.10 11.50 5.43
C ALA A 2 8.50 11.42 6.03
N PHE A 3 9.50 11.34 5.16
CA PHE A 3 10.87 11.67 5.53
C PHE A 3 10.95 13.15 5.87
N LYS A 4 11.60 13.49 6.99
CA LYS A 4 11.74 14.88 7.45
C LYS A 4 13.15 15.39 7.24
N GLN A 5 14.14 14.66 7.77
CA GLN A 5 15.52 15.12 7.73
C GLN A 5 16.51 13.97 7.89
N ALA A 6 17.73 14.16 7.37
CA ALA A 6 18.85 13.28 7.62
C ALA A 6 20.04 14.10 8.14
N TYR A 7 20.74 13.54 9.11
CA TYR A 7 22.02 14.06 9.59
C TYR A 7 23.09 13.01 9.41
N ARG A 8 24.32 13.47 9.22
CA ARG A 8 25.51 12.63 9.15
C ARG A 8 26.47 13.06 10.22
N THR A 9 26.97 12.09 10.99
CA THR A 9 28.13 12.27 11.87
C THR A 9 29.34 11.58 11.22
N ASP A 10 30.51 11.69 11.86
CA ASP A 10 31.70 11.00 11.38
C ASP A 10 31.54 9.47 11.38
N THR A 11 30.59 8.94 12.15
CA THR A 11 30.41 7.50 12.38
C THR A 11 29.03 6.96 11.99
N ALA A 12 28.04 7.81 11.70
CA ALA A 12 26.65 7.35 11.51
C ALA A 12 25.82 8.24 10.59
N PHE A 13 24.72 7.67 10.08
CA PHE A 13 23.61 8.38 9.45
C PHE A 13 22.38 8.30 10.35
N LEU A 14 21.76 9.44 10.61
CA LEU A 14 20.57 9.59 11.43
C LEU A 14 19.42 10.02 10.52
N LEU A 15 18.37 9.20 10.43
CA LEU A 15 17.19 9.49 9.60
C LEU A 15 16.00 9.81 10.49
N PHE A 16 15.38 10.96 10.26
CA PHE A 16 14.19 11.43 10.96
C PHE A 16 12.99 11.35 10.01
N ALA A 17 11.96 10.63 10.43
CA ALA A 17 10.71 10.46 9.70
C ALA A 17 9.52 10.44 10.68
N ASP A 18 8.30 10.47 10.16
CA ASP A 18 7.11 10.23 10.97
C ASP A 18 7.13 8.83 11.60
N LEU A 19 6.68 8.74 12.85
CA LEU A 19 6.60 7.49 13.59
C LEU A 19 5.36 6.68 13.20
N ALA A 20 5.56 5.42 12.79
CA ALA A 20 4.52 4.40 12.70
C ALA A 20 4.27 3.80 14.07
N THR A 21 3.24 4.27 14.76
CA THR A 21 2.90 3.71 16.08
C THR A 21 2.32 2.31 15.97
N GLY A 22 1.88 1.87 14.78
CA GLY A 22 1.33 0.54 14.51
C GLY A 22 2.36 -0.56 14.25
N GLY A 23 3.66 -0.27 14.35
CA GLY A 23 4.72 -1.24 14.06
C GLY A 23 4.74 -1.71 12.60
N ASP A 24 5.40 -2.84 12.35
CA ASP A 24 5.44 -3.46 11.03
C ASP A 24 4.33 -4.50 10.83
N LEU A 25 3.99 -4.77 9.57
CA LEU A 25 2.90 -5.66 9.19
C LEU A 25 3.17 -7.13 9.56
N TYR A 26 4.44 -7.55 9.61
CA TYR A 26 4.81 -8.90 10.04
C TYR A 26 4.50 -9.11 11.52
N SER A 27 4.92 -8.18 12.38
CA SER A 27 4.59 -8.19 13.81
C SER A 27 3.09 -8.22 14.05
N LEU A 28 2.32 -7.47 13.25
CA LEU A 28 0.86 -7.47 13.33
C LEU A 28 0.27 -8.84 12.91
N LEU A 29 0.79 -9.47 11.85
CA LEU A 29 0.37 -10.79 11.42
C LEU A 29 0.65 -11.84 12.50
N ILE A 30 1.83 -11.83 13.10
CA ILE A 30 2.19 -12.77 14.18
C ILE A 30 1.29 -12.57 15.40
N ALA A 31 0.98 -11.33 15.77
CA ALA A 31 0.11 -11.03 16.90
C ALA A 31 -1.34 -11.49 16.69
N ARG A 32 -1.86 -11.42 15.45
CA ARG A 32 -3.26 -11.75 15.13
C ARG A 32 -3.44 -13.17 14.57
N GLY A 33 -2.37 -13.82 14.13
CA GLY A 33 -2.36 -15.12 13.46
C GLY A 33 -2.70 -15.06 11.98
N TYR A 34 -3.78 -14.36 11.60
CA TYR A 34 -4.20 -14.20 10.21
C TYR A 34 -4.92 -12.86 9.98
N PHE A 35 -4.97 -12.46 8.71
CA PHE A 35 -5.85 -11.38 8.25
C PHE A 35 -7.07 -11.97 7.56
N SER A 36 -8.23 -11.34 7.72
CA SER A 36 -9.40 -11.69 6.90
C SER A 36 -9.13 -11.40 5.42
N GLU A 37 -9.92 -12.01 4.53
CA GLU A 37 -9.82 -11.75 3.09
C GLU A 37 -9.99 -10.26 2.77
N LEU A 38 -10.95 -9.61 3.44
CA LEU A 38 -11.21 -8.19 3.28
C LEU A 38 -9.98 -7.35 3.66
N GLU A 39 -9.42 -7.56 4.85
CA GLU A 39 -8.20 -6.85 5.30
C GLU A 39 -7.03 -7.09 4.35
N THR A 40 -6.83 -8.35 3.95
CA THR A 40 -5.77 -8.74 3.01
C THR A 40 -5.91 -7.98 1.69
N LYS A 41 -7.13 -7.90 1.14
CA LYS A 41 -7.42 -7.14 -0.08
C LYS A 41 -7.07 -5.67 0.08
N TRP A 42 -7.39 -5.05 1.21
CA TRP A 42 -7.04 -3.65 1.48
C TRP A 42 -5.53 -3.42 1.62
N ILE A 43 -4.84 -4.31 2.32
CA ILE A 43 -3.39 -4.26 2.52
C ILE A 43 -2.68 -4.41 1.17
N VAL A 44 -2.99 -5.47 0.42
CA VAL A 44 -2.38 -5.74 -0.90
C VAL A 44 -2.64 -4.60 -1.87
N ARG A 45 -3.86 -4.04 -1.88
CA ARG A 45 -4.18 -2.90 -2.74
C ARG A 45 -3.29 -1.69 -2.45
N GLN A 46 -3.04 -1.38 -1.18
CA GLN A 46 -2.14 -0.27 -0.81
C GLN A 46 -0.69 -0.54 -1.22
N ILE A 47 -0.21 -1.78 -1.03
CA ILE A 47 1.14 -2.19 -1.44
C ILE A 47 1.30 -2.04 -2.95
N VAL A 48 0.34 -2.55 -3.74
CA VAL A 48 0.37 -2.46 -5.20
C VAL A 48 0.39 -1.01 -5.67
N PHE A 49 -0.44 -0.13 -5.09
CA PHE A 49 -0.40 1.29 -5.42
C PHE A 49 0.95 1.95 -5.09
N ALA A 50 1.55 1.61 -3.95
CA ALA A 50 2.87 2.14 -3.58
C ALA A 50 3.97 1.65 -4.53
N VAL A 51 3.93 0.37 -4.91
CA VAL A 51 4.89 -0.23 -5.85
C VAL A 51 4.73 0.35 -7.25
N ASP A 52 3.50 0.48 -7.74
CA ASP A 52 3.21 1.14 -9.01
C ASP A 52 3.76 2.57 -9.03
N TYR A 53 3.48 3.35 -7.97
CA TYR A 53 4.05 4.69 -7.81
C TYR A 53 5.58 4.70 -7.88
N MET A 54 6.27 3.80 -7.17
CA MET A 54 7.73 3.68 -7.22
C MET A 54 8.21 3.36 -8.65
N HIS A 55 7.56 2.42 -9.33
CA HIS A 55 7.89 2.03 -10.70
C HIS A 55 7.69 3.19 -11.69
N THR A 56 6.65 4.03 -11.53
CA THR A 56 6.48 5.24 -12.36
C THR A 56 7.63 6.24 -12.22
N LYS A 57 8.38 6.17 -11.12
CA LYS A 57 9.57 6.99 -10.86
C LYS A 57 10.89 6.29 -11.22
N GLY A 58 10.82 5.08 -11.82
CA GLY A 58 12.01 4.28 -12.13
C GLY A 58 12.69 3.68 -10.90
N ILE A 59 11.99 3.61 -9.76
CA ILE A 59 12.52 3.07 -8.49
C ILE A 59 11.92 1.69 -8.27
N ALA A 60 12.76 0.70 -7.99
CA ALA A 60 12.32 -0.62 -7.54
C ALA A 60 12.60 -0.77 -6.04
N HIS A 61 11.61 -1.23 -5.26
CA HIS A 61 11.77 -1.43 -3.81
C HIS A 61 12.85 -2.48 -3.48
N ARG A 62 12.92 -3.56 -4.27
CA ARG A 62 13.87 -4.68 -4.19
C ARG A 62 13.85 -5.54 -2.92
N ASP A 63 13.28 -5.07 -1.82
CA ASP A 63 13.14 -5.86 -0.58
C ASP A 63 11.68 -5.84 -0.08
N LEU A 64 10.74 -6.23 -0.94
CA LEU A 64 9.32 -6.21 -0.59
C LEU A 64 8.99 -7.41 0.30
N LYS A 65 8.87 -7.16 1.59
CA LYS A 65 8.53 -8.13 2.63
C LYS A 65 7.72 -7.44 3.74
N LEU A 66 7.01 -8.22 4.56
CA LEU A 66 6.04 -7.71 5.52
C LEU A 66 6.67 -6.82 6.61
N GLU A 67 7.91 -7.12 6.98
CA GLU A 67 8.74 -6.40 7.94
C GLU A 67 9.06 -4.96 7.48
N ASN A 68 9.04 -4.72 6.17
CA ASN A 68 9.33 -3.41 5.57
C ASN A 68 8.06 -2.58 5.33
N ILE A 69 6.89 -3.05 5.74
CA ILE A 69 5.61 -2.36 5.58
C ILE A 69 5.16 -1.86 6.95
N MET A 70 5.16 -0.54 7.13
CA MET A 70 4.84 0.10 8.40
C MET A 70 3.35 0.45 8.50
N CYS A 71 2.73 0.12 9.64
CA CYS A 71 1.33 0.42 9.95
C CYS A 71 1.22 1.76 10.70
N ALA A 72 0.31 2.64 10.26
CA ALA A 72 0.17 3.96 10.87
C ALA A 72 -0.34 3.91 12.32
N VAL A 73 -1.25 2.98 12.62
CA VAL A 73 -1.85 2.77 13.94
C VAL A 73 -2.04 1.26 14.15
N PHE A 74 -1.90 0.79 15.40
CA PHE A 74 -2.30 -0.57 15.74
C PHE A 74 -3.83 -0.67 15.72
N PRO A 75 -4.44 -1.53 14.88
CA PRO A 75 -5.86 -1.78 14.98
C PRO A 75 -6.09 -2.44 16.35
N SER A 76 -6.77 -1.71 17.25
CA SER A 76 -7.27 -2.32 18.47
C SER A 76 -8.31 -3.35 18.05
N SER A 77 -8.38 -4.47 18.76
CA SER A 77 -9.25 -5.63 18.48
C SER A 77 -10.76 -5.32 18.40
N THR A 78 -11.16 -4.06 18.43
CA THR A 78 -12.53 -3.57 18.54
C THR A 78 -13.00 -2.77 17.31
N ASP A 79 -12.14 -2.49 16.31
CA ASP A 79 -12.59 -1.83 15.08
C ASP A 79 -13.26 -2.83 14.14
N SER A 80 -14.46 -3.28 14.50
CA SER A 80 -15.44 -3.75 13.53
C SER A 80 -15.66 -2.63 12.51
N TYR A 81 -15.16 -2.83 11.28
CA TYR A 81 -15.40 -1.96 10.14
C TYR A 81 -16.89 -1.59 10.07
N SER A 82 -17.25 -0.37 10.47
CA SER A 82 -18.57 0.18 10.14
C SER A 82 -18.58 0.49 8.64
N GLU A 83 -19.53 -0.10 7.91
CA GLU A 83 -19.69 -0.05 6.44
C GLU A 83 -19.92 1.35 5.85
N SER A 84 -19.75 2.42 6.59
CA SER A 84 -20.27 3.76 6.25
C SER A 84 -19.33 4.64 5.41
N ARG A 85 -18.18 4.16 4.92
CA ARG A 85 -17.19 5.00 4.18
C ARG A 85 -16.95 4.62 2.72
N THR A 86 -17.72 3.71 2.14
CA THR A 86 -17.56 3.29 0.72
C THR A 86 -18.20 4.23 -0.30
N SER A 87 -19.01 5.22 0.11
CA SER A 87 -19.83 6.02 -0.82
C SER A 87 -19.10 7.14 -1.59
N SER A 88 -17.77 7.27 -1.53
CA SER A 88 -17.08 8.42 -2.17
C SER A 88 -15.89 8.09 -3.06
N ILE A 89 -15.50 6.82 -3.22
CA ILE A 89 -14.27 6.46 -3.96
C ILE A 89 -14.55 5.92 -5.38
N THR A 90 -15.80 5.57 -5.72
CA THR A 90 -16.17 5.11 -7.08
C THR A 90 -16.28 6.21 -8.13
N SER A 91 -16.24 7.50 -7.76
CA SER A 91 -16.42 8.61 -8.72
C SER A 91 -15.15 9.07 -9.46
N ARG A 92 -13.97 8.51 -9.14
CA ARG A 92 -12.69 8.87 -9.82
C ARG A 92 -12.08 7.76 -10.66
N TYR A 93 -12.89 6.80 -11.10
CA TYR A 93 -12.48 5.88 -12.16
C TYR A 93 -12.61 6.59 -13.52
N ILE A 94 -11.48 7.03 -14.09
CA ILE A 94 -11.38 7.45 -15.49
C ILE A 94 -10.71 6.28 -16.24
N PRO A 95 -11.43 5.54 -17.09
CA PRO A 95 -10.81 4.51 -17.91
C PRO A 95 -9.92 5.18 -18.96
N THR A 96 -8.65 4.77 -19.03
CA THR A 96 -7.74 5.15 -20.11
C THR A 96 -8.20 4.51 -21.42
N PRO A 97 -8.31 5.24 -22.54
CA PRO A 97 -8.55 4.63 -23.84
C PRO A 97 -7.21 4.12 -24.37
N SER A 98 -7.01 2.80 -24.44
CA SER A 98 -5.87 2.23 -25.14
C SER A 98 -6.25 1.04 -26.01
N ALA A 99 -5.97 1.23 -27.31
CA ALA A 99 -5.70 0.26 -28.36
C ALA A 99 -6.89 -0.52 -28.94
N THR A 100 -7.41 0.05 -30.04
CA THR A 100 -7.67 -0.63 -31.33
C THR A 100 -7.65 -2.17 -31.30
N ASP A 101 -8.83 -2.78 -31.30
CA ASP A 101 -9.04 -4.15 -31.78
C ASP A 101 -9.32 -4.09 -33.28
N ASP A 102 -8.26 -4.27 -34.08
CA ASP A 102 -8.32 -4.62 -35.49
C ASP A 102 -8.50 -6.15 -35.56
N GLY A 103 -9.65 -6.59 -36.07
CA GLY A 103 -10.01 -8.00 -36.05
C GLY A 103 -11.30 -8.27 -36.80
N GLY A 104 -11.35 -7.89 -38.07
CA GLY A 104 -12.46 -8.24 -38.95
C GLY A 104 -12.71 -9.75 -38.98
N ARG A 105 -13.98 -10.16 -38.80
CA ARG A 105 -14.52 -11.34 -39.47
C ARG A 105 -16.04 -11.23 -39.64
N VAL A 106 -16.41 -11.03 -40.90
CA VAL A 106 -17.74 -11.27 -41.45
C VAL A 106 -18.06 -12.77 -41.34
N GLN A 107 -19.28 -13.16 -40.95
CA GLN A 107 -20.17 -13.99 -41.76
C GLN A 107 -21.44 -14.47 -41.02
N HIS A 108 -22.54 -14.30 -41.76
CA HIS A 108 -23.87 -14.95 -41.75
C HIS A 108 -24.83 -14.71 -40.59
#